data_AF-A0A316KHK5-F1
#
_entry.id   AF-A0A316KHK5-F1
#
_cell.length_a   1.000
_cell.length_b   1.000
_cell.length_c   1.000
_cell.angle_alpha   90.00
_cell.angle_beta   90.00
_cell.angle_gamma   90.00
#
_symmetry.space_group_name_H-M   'P 1'
#
loop_
_entity.id
_entity.type
_entity.pdbx_description
1 polymer ?
#
loop_
_entity_poly.entity_id
_entity_poly.type
_entity_poly.pdbx_seq_one_letter_code
_entity_poly.pdbx_strand_id
1 'polypeptide(L)'
;MKKLSTNTTESDLLRARKEGLERARSLEAMRPLGKWKSMDVFAWANPHFDALATVIANFPFPVVWVGKQSQIKCAVRYYPEVLDTIETVVVSDFGGVKLSGEEIYTIDNVAGIGDVQSSLDLVRSFEDARRVFLFTTEGEGVQEELNLLEEYIYKHG
;
A
#
# COMPACT_ATOMS: atom_id res chain seq x y z
N MET A 1 31.14 -5.96 37.97
CA MET A 1 30.33 -6.37 36.80
C MET A 1 28.89 -6.56 37.26
N LYS A 2 27.96 -5.69 36.82
CA LYS A 2 26.52 -5.86 37.11
C LYS A 2 25.95 -6.92 36.15
N LYS A 3 25.47 -8.05 36.68
CA LYS A 3 24.65 -9.01 35.93
C LYS A 3 23.29 -8.36 35.66
N LEU A 4 22.92 -8.19 34.39
CA LEU A 4 21.54 -7.93 34.00
C LEU A 4 20.76 -9.23 34.21
N SER A 5 19.81 -9.24 35.15
CA SER A 5 18.84 -10.33 35.28
C SER A 5 17.61 -9.99 34.44
N THR A 6 17.49 -10.61 33.27
CA THR A 6 16.26 -10.57 32.48
C THR A 6 15.30 -11.62 33.04
N ASN A 7 14.60 -11.28 34.12
CA ASN A 7 13.46 -12.07 34.59
C ASN A 7 12.23 -11.69 33.77
N THR A 8 12.21 -12.07 32.48
CA THR A 8 10.99 -11.98 31.66
C THR A 8 10.04 -13.07 32.13
N THR A 9 8.93 -12.68 32.74
CA THR A 9 7.95 -13.65 33.26
C THR A 9 7.13 -14.25 32.11
N GLU A 10 6.57 -15.45 32.30
CA GLU A 10 5.68 -16.08 31.33
C GLU A 10 4.50 -15.16 30.93
N SER A 11 4.00 -14.36 31.89
CA SER A 11 3.00 -13.32 31.64
C SER A 11 3.48 -12.21 30.71
N ASP A 12 4.75 -11.80 30.77
CA ASP A 12 5.30 -10.79 29.86
C ASP A 12 5.42 -11.33 28.44
N LEU A 13 5.79 -12.61 28.29
CA LEU A 13 5.83 -13.29 26.98
C LEU A 13 4.44 -13.45 26.36
N LEU A 14 3.45 -13.84 27.16
CA LEU A 14 2.06 -13.96 26.69
C LEU A 14 1.48 -12.60 26.29
N ARG A 15 1.75 -11.54 27.05
CA ARG A 15 1.34 -10.17 26.71
C ARG A 15 2.02 -9.71 25.42
N ALA A 16 3.34 -9.86 25.30
CA ALA A 16 4.07 -9.47 24.09
C ALA A 16 3.59 -10.23 22.84
N ARG A 17 3.22 -11.51 22.98
CA ARG A 17 2.59 -12.30 21.91
C ARG A 17 1.22 -11.76 21.53
N LYS A 18 0.36 -11.47 22.51
CA LYS A 18 -0.96 -10.91 22.26
C LYS A 18 -0.87 -9.56 21.54
N GLU A 19 -0.01 -8.67 22.03
CA GLU A 19 0.25 -7.37 21.40
C GLU A 19 0.88 -7.50 20.01
N GLY A 20 1.75 -8.50 19.79
CA GLY A 20 2.26 -8.83 18.46
C GLY A 20 1.17 -9.29 17.51
N LEU A 21 0.27 -10.16 17.97
CA LEU A 21 -0.84 -10.68 17.18
C LEU A 21 -1.88 -9.60 16.85
N GLU A 22 -2.20 -8.73 17.80
CA GLU A 22 -3.11 -7.59 17.60
C GLU A 22 -2.51 -6.57 16.63
N ARG A 23 -1.21 -6.28 16.72
CA ARG A 23 -0.51 -5.44 15.74
C ARG A 23 -0.51 -6.05 14.34
N ALA A 24 -0.23 -7.35 14.22
CA ALA A 24 -0.27 -8.04 12.93
C ALA A 24 -1.67 -7.95 12.28
N ARG A 25 -2.73 -8.22 13.06
CA ARG A 25 -4.12 -8.11 12.58
C ARG A 25 -4.51 -6.68 12.20
N SER A 26 -4.03 -5.68 12.94
CA SER A 26 -4.28 -4.27 12.63
C SER A 26 -3.57 -3.82 11.35
N LEU A 27 -2.36 -4.36 11.10
CA LEU A 27 -1.61 -4.09 9.88
C LEU A 27 -2.27 -4.72 8.65
N GLU A 28 -2.85 -5.91 8.78
CA GLU A 28 -3.53 -6.61 7.68
C GLU A 28 -4.88 -5.99 7.28
N ALA A 29 -5.42 -5.05 8.05
CA ALA A 29 -6.65 -4.36 7.72
C ALA A 29 -6.39 -3.11 6.86
N MET A 30 -7.29 -2.83 5.91
CA MET A 30 -7.29 -1.56 5.18
C MET A 30 -7.59 -0.41 6.16
N ARG A 31 -6.75 0.62 6.14
CA ARG A 31 -6.85 1.80 7.01
C ARG A 31 -7.23 3.04 6.21
N PRO A 32 -8.31 3.74 6.56
CA PRO A 32 -8.55 5.09 6.04
C PRO A 32 -7.59 6.09 6.70
N LEU A 33 -6.92 6.91 5.91
CA LEU A 33 -5.99 7.95 6.38
C LEU A 33 -6.56 9.38 6.23
N GLY A 34 -7.80 9.51 5.75
CA GLY A 34 -8.47 10.79 5.58
C GLY A 34 -8.45 11.28 4.14
N LYS A 35 -8.18 12.57 3.94
CA LYS A 35 -8.17 13.20 2.62
C LYS A 35 -6.80 13.79 2.29
N TRP A 36 -6.38 13.66 1.04
CA TRP A 36 -5.18 14.29 0.50
C TRP A 36 -5.45 14.69 -0.95
N LYS A 37 -5.26 15.98 -1.30
CA LYS A 37 -5.53 16.49 -2.66
C LYS A 37 -6.92 16.15 -3.23
N SER A 38 -7.96 16.33 -2.42
CA SER A 38 -9.35 15.94 -2.76
C SER A 38 -9.58 14.44 -2.97
N MET A 39 -8.58 13.60 -2.68
CA MET A 39 -8.68 12.15 -2.75
C MET A 39 -8.98 11.56 -1.37
N ASP A 40 -9.83 10.53 -1.32
CA ASP A 40 -9.98 9.68 -0.13
C ASP A 40 -8.80 8.70 -0.07
N VAL A 41 -8.04 8.73 1.02
CA VAL A 41 -6.76 8.01 1.15
C VAL A 41 -6.96 6.74 1.96
N PHE A 42 -6.54 5.61 1.38
CA PHE A 42 -6.51 4.32 2.05
C PHE A 42 -5.12 3.71 1.96
N ALA A 43 -4.70 3.04 3.03
CA ALA A 43 -3.46 2.29 3.10
C ALA A 43 -3.75 0.84 3.51
N TRP A 44 -3.10 -0.13 2.86
CA TRP A 44 -3.34 -1.55 3.15
C TRP A 44 -2.05 -2.36 3.03
N ALA A 45 -1.63 -2.97 4.14
CA ALA A 45 -0.50 -3.88 4.15
C ALA A 45 -0.94 -5.33 3.94
N ASN A 46 -0.18 -6.04 3.10
CA ASN A 46 -0.36 -7.46 2.77
C ASN A 46 -1.81 -7.86 2.43
N PRO A 47 -2.55 -7.11 1.58
CA PRO A 47 -3.91 -7.47 1.26
C PRO A 47 -3.96 -8.78 0.46
N HIS A 48 -4.94 -9.62 0.79
CA HIS A 48 -5.27 -10.78 -0.04
C HIS A 48 -5.81 -10.33 -1.40
N PHE A 49 -5.39 -10.97 -2.49
CA PHE A 49 -5.74 -10.53 -3.85
C PHE A 49 -7.25 -10.46 -4.12
N ASP A 50 -8.03 -11.47 -3.71
CA ASP A 50 -9.50 -11.45 -3.83
C ASP A 50 -10.12 -10.22 -3.14
N ALA A 51 -9.63 -9.89 -1.94
CA ALA A 51 -10.13 -8.78 -1.15
C ALA A 51 -9.73 -7.44 -1.76
N LEU A 52 -8.48 -7.33 -2.23
CA LEU A 52 -7.96 -6.17 -2.94
C LEU A 52 -8.78 -5.88 -4.20
N ALA A 53 -8.98 -6.90 -5.05
CA ALA A 53 -9.74 -6.77 -6.28
C ALA A 53 -11.19 -6.36 -6.02
N THR A 54 -11.83 -7.02 -5.05
CA THR A 54 -13.20 -6.68 -4.63
C THR A 54 -13.29 -5.24 -4.16
N VAL A 55 -12.35 -4.78 -3.33
CA VAL A 55 -12.35 -3.40 -2.83
C VAL A 55 -12.15 -2.39 -3.97
N ILE A 56 -11.17 -2.63 -4.86
CA ILE A 56 -10.90 -1.75 -5.99
C ILE A 56 -12.14 -1.63 -6.87
N ALA A 57 -12.76 -2.74 -7.27
CA ALA A 57 -13.93 -2.76 -8.15
C ALA A 57 -15.19 -2.12 -7.54
N ASN A 58 -15.24 -1.94 -6.21
CA ASN A 58 -16.38 -1.35 -5.51
C ASN A 58 -16.16 0.11 -5.10
N PHE A 59 -14.99 0.71 -5.38
CA PHE A 59 -14.81 2.14 -5.12
C PHE A 59 -15.75 2.97 -6.01
N PRO A 60 -16.45 3.98 -5.45
CA PRO A 60 -17.40 4.79 -6.20
C PRO A 60 -16.76 5.88 -7.06
N PHE A 61 -15.43 6.01 -7.03
CA PHE A 61 -14.64 6.99 -7.80
C PHE A 61 -13.42 6.31 -8.40
N PRO A 62 -12.85 6.88 -9.49
CA PRO A 62 -11.63 6.34 -10.08
C PRO A 62 -10.48 6.26 -9.07
N VAL A 63 -9.66 5.22 -9.20
CA VAL A 63 -8.59 4.89 -8.25
C VAL A 63 -7.23 5.24 -8.83
N VAL A 64 -6.44 6.02 -8.07
CA VAL A 64 -5.00 6.10 -8.21
C VAL A 64 -4.38 5.08 -7.27
N TRP A 65 -3.81 4.02 -7.82
CA TRP A 65 -3.25 2.92 -7.04
C TRP A 65 -1.72 2.98 -7.04
N VAL A 66 -1.12 3.10 -5.85
CA VAL A 66 0.32 2.91 -5.64
C VAL A 66 0.54 1.54 -5.01
N GLY A 67 1.36 0.70 -5.61
CA GLY A 67 1.62 -0.65 -5.11
C GLY A 67 2.92 -1.26 -5.60
N LYS A 68 3.26 -2.43 -5.06
CA LYS A 68 4.43 -3.21 -5.51
C LYS A 68 4.16 -3.90 -6.83
N GLN A 69 5.21 -4.10 -7.63
CA GLN A 69 5.11 -4.65 -8.98
C GLN A 69 4.46 -6.04 -9.00
N SER A 70 4.86 -6.92 -8.08
CA SER A 70 4.29 -8.26 -7.90
C SER A 70 2.77 -8.22 -7.71
N GLN A 71 2.34 -7.32 -6.84
CA GLN A 71 0.96 -7.17 -6.45
C GLN A 71 0.09 -6.65 -7.60
N ILE A 72 0.57 -5.61 -8.28
CA ILE A 72 -0.09 -5.02 -9.46
C ILE A 72 -0.23 -6.06 -10.56
N LYS A 73 0.85 -6.78 -10.90
CA LYS A 73 0.81 -7.83 -11.94
C LYS A 73 -0.20 -8.91 -11.61
N CYS A 74 -0.19 -9.43 -10.39
CA CYS A 74 -1.15 -10.45 -9.97
C CYS A 74 -2.59 -9.95 -10.05
N ALA A 75 -2.88 -8.75 -9.55
CA ALA A 75 -4.22 -8.19 -9.60
C ALA A 75 -4.71 -8.04 -11.05
N VAL A 76 -3.92 -7.38 -11.90
CA VAL A 76 -4.29 -7.12 -13.30
C VAL A 76 -4.48 -8.41 -14.10
N ARG A 77 -3.62 -9.41 -13.88
CA ARG A 77 -3.67 -10.68 -14.61
C ARG A 77 -4.85 -11.56 -14.23
N TYR A 78 -5.16 -11.65 -12.94
CA TYR A 78 -6.14 -12.61 -12.43
C TYR A 78 -7.52 -11.99 -12.16
N TYR A 79 -7.59 -10.66 -12.00
CA TYR A 79 -8.80 -9.91 -11.67
C TYR A 79 -8.92 -8.68 -12.61
N PRO A 80 -9.08 -8.88 -13.93
CA PRO A 80 -9.07 -7.79 -14.90
C PRO A 80 -10.16 -6.73 -14.65
N GLU A 81 -11.23 -7.06 -13.92
CA GLU A 81 -12.28 -6.13 -13.51
C GLU A 81 -11.77 -4.93 -12.69
N VAL A 82 -10.60 -5.05 -12.05
CA VAL A 82 -9.99 -3.92 -11.34
C VAL A 82 -9.63 -2.77 -12.28
N LEU A 83 -9.37 -3.08 -13.56
CA LEU A 83 -8.99 -2.10 -14.58
C LEU A 83 -10.13 -1.12 -14.89
N ASP A 84 -11.39 -1.52 -14.71
CA ASP A 84 -12.55 -0.66 -14.97
C ASP A 84 -12.64 0.51 -13.97
N THR A 85 -12.01 0.37 -12.80
CA THR A 85 -12.05 1.38 -11.72
C THR A 85 -10.72 2.12 -11.54
N ILE A 86 -9.61 1.52 -11.98
CA ILE A 86 -8.27 2.11 -11.89
C ILE A 86 -8.09 3.16 -12.98
N GLU A 87 -7.81 4.40 -12.57
CA GLU A 87 -7.41 5.48 -13.48
C GLU A 87 -5.91 5.47 -13.73
N THR A 88 -5.12 5.18 -12.70
CA THR A 88 -3.65 5.23 -12.76
C THR A 88 -3.04 4.23 -11.80
N VAL A 89 -1.98 3.56 -12.25
CA VAL A 89 -1.14 2.72 -11.41
C VAL A 89 0.27 3.29 -11.32
N VAL A 90 0.79 3.38 -10.10
CA VAL A 90 2.17 3.75 -9.82
C VAL A 90 2.86 2.59 -9.12
N VAL A 91 3.89 2.04 -9.76
CA VAL A 91 4.70 0.95 -9.20
C VAL A 91 5.77 1.58 -8.31
N SER A 92 5.84 1.20 -7.03
CA SER A 92 6.71 1.84 -6.04
C SER A 92 8.06 1.15 -5.81
N ASP A 93 8.33 0.01 -6.45
CA ASP A 93 9.53 -0.81 -6.26
C ASP A 93 10.21 -1.19 -7.59
N PHE A 94 10.19 -0.29 -8.58
CA PHE A 94 10.66 -0.57 -9.95
C PHE A 94 12.18 -0.85 -10.07
N GLY A 95 12.94 -0.77 -8.99
CA GLY A 95 14.38 -1.02 -8.95
C GLY A 95 14.76 -2.49 -9.10
N GLY A 96 14.76 -3.04 -10.33
CA GLY A 96 15.61 -4.19 -10.67
C GLY A 96 15.04 -5.32 -11.54
N VAL A 97 13.76 -5.29 -11.94
CA VAL A 97 13.17 -6.41 -12.71
C VAL A 97 12.58 -5.91 -14.02
N LYS A 98 13.16 -6.40 -15.14
CA LYS A 98 12.61 -6.22 -16.50
C LYS A 98 11.18 -6.72 -16.52
N LEU A 99 10.23 -5.79 -16.69
CA LEU A 99 8.87 -6.13 -17.06
C LEU A 99 8.89 -6.80 -18.44
N SER A 100 8.48 -8.06 -18.54
CA SER A 100 8.00 -8.61 -19.80
C SER A 100 6.70 -7.86 -20.14
N GLY A 101 6.85 -6.85 -20.98
CA GLY A 101 5.84 -5.83 -21.24
C GLY A 101 4.69 -6.31 -22.11
N GLU A 102 3.77 -7.09 -21.56
CA GLU A 102 2.48 -7.35 -22.24
C GLU A 102 1.30 -7.06 -21.31
N GLU A 103 1.43 -7.36 -20.01
CA GLU A 103 0.33 -7.28 -19.04
C GLU A 103 0.07 -5.87 -18.46
N ILE A 104 1.02 -4.95 -18.58
CA ILE A 104 0.91 -3.58 -18.00
C ILE A 104 0.37 -2.57 -19.02
N TYR A 105 0.38 -2.90 -20.31
CA TYR A 105 -0.07 -2.02 -21.39
C TYR A 105 -1.60 -1.88 -21.47
N THR A 106 -2.36 -2.61 -20.65
CA THR A 106 -3.83 -2.51 -20.57
C THR A 106 -4.33 -1.45 -19.59
N ILE A 107 -3.44 -0.83 -18.82
CA ILE A 107 -3.80 0.29 -17.94
C ILE A 107 -3.48 1.58 -18.68
N ASP A 108 -4.47 2.47 -18.79
CA ASP A 108 -4.34 3.73 -19.56
C ASP A 108 -3.17 4.60 -19.09
N ASN A 109 -2.85 4.58 -17.80
CA ASN A 109 -1.74 5.34 -17.22
C ASN A 109 -0.93 4.50 -16.22
N VAL A 110 0.27 4.08 -16.60
CA VAL A 110 1.22 3.40 -15.71
C VAL A 110 2.51 4.19 -15.57
N ALA A 111 2.89 4.47 -14.32
CA ALA A 111 4.19 5.04 -13.99
C ALA A 111 5.03 4.04 -13.18
N GLY A 112 6.24 3.73 -13.67
CA GLY A 112 7.22 2.96 -12.93
C GLY A 112 8.14 3.88 -12.12
N ILE A 113 8.14 3.74 -10.80
CA ILE A 113 8.96 4.55 -9.90
C ILE A 113 9.75 3.65 -8.94
N GLY A 114 10.99 4.04 -8.64
CA GLY A 114 11.94 3.19 -7.90
C GLY A 114 11.69 3.10 -6.40
N ASP A 115 10.93 4.02 -5.82
CA ASP A 115 10.69 4.10 -4.37
C ASP A 115 9.34 4.77 -4.04
N VAL A 116 8.88 4.58 -2.79
CA VAL A 116 7.60 5.13 -2.30
C VAL A 116 7.58 6.66 -2.34
N GLN A 117 8.66 7.33 -1.92
CA GLN A 117 8.72 8.78 -1.83
C GLN A 117 8.50 9.43 -3.20
N SER A 118 9.24 8.97 -4.21
CA SER A 118 9.12 9.40 -5.59
C SER A 118 7.71 9.10 -6.14
N SER A 119 7.09 7.99 -5.71
CA SER A 119 5.73 7.62 -6.13
C SER A 119 4.69 8.61 -5.59
N LEU A 120 4.85 9.02 -4.33
CA LEU A 120 3.99 10.03 -3.71
C LEU A 120 4.19 11.41 -4.34
N ASP A 121 5.44 11.78 -4.67
CA ASP A 121 5.72 13.03 -5.38
C ASP A 121 5.07 13.08 -6.77
N LEU A 122 5.04 11.96 -7.51
CA LEU A 122 4.30 11.87 -8.77
C LEU A 122 2.81 12.09 -8.54
N VAL A 123 2.19 11.36 -7.60
CA VAL A 123 0.76 11.48 -7.33
C VAL A 123 0.40 12.90 -6.87
N ARG A 124 1.28 13.54 -6.10
CA ARG A 124 1.12 14.95 -5.69
C ARG A 124 1.08 15.89 -6.89
N SER A 125 1.72 15.56 -8.01
CA SER A 125 1.73 16.39 -9.21
C SER A 125 0.42 16.34 -10.00
N PHE A 126 -0.45 15.35 -9.74
CA PHE A 126 -1.73 15.21 -10.46
C PHE A 126 -2.66 16.37 -10.15
N GLU A 127 -3.50 16.74 -11.11
CA GLU A 127 -4.54 17.75 -10.88
C GLU A 127 -5.53 17.30 -9.81
N ASP A 128 -6.03 18.27 -9.03
CA ASP A 128 -7.03 18.02 -8.00
C ASP A 128 -8.33 17.52 -8.64
N ALA A 129 -8.68 16.27 -8.36
CA ALA A 129 -9.95 15.68 -8.78
C ALA A 129 -10.46 14.73 -7.71
N ARG A 130 -11.77 14.44 -7.75
CA ARG A 130 -12.40 13.50 -6.83
C ARG A 130 -12.02 12.07 -7.23
N ARG A 131 -11.06 11.50 -6.50
CA ARG A 131 -10.54 10.15 -6.72
C ARG A 131 -10.36 9.42 -5.40
N VAL A 132 -10.08 8.14 -5.48
CA VAL A 132 -9.54 7.36 -4.36
C VAL A 132 -8.03 7.23 -4.56
N PHE A 133 -7.27 7.48 -3.50
CA PHE A 133 -5.86 7.13 -3.45
C PHE A 133 -5.71 5.86 -2.61
N LEU A 134 -5.28 4.77 -3.25
CA LEU A 134 -5.04 3.49 -2.59
C LEU A 134 -3.54 3.23 -2.58
N PHE A 135 -2.95 3.11 -1.40
CA PHE A 135 -1.59 2.65 -1.21
C PHE A 135 -1.58 1.22 -0.69
N THR A 136 -0.91 0.31 -1.39
CA THR A 136 -0.70 -1.05 -0.94
C THR A 136 0.78 -1.36 -0.83
N THR A 137 1.13 -2.20 0.13
CA THR A 137 2.49 -2.74 0.23
C THR A 137 2.48 -4.15 0.81
N GLU A 138 3.58 -4.88 0.63
CA GLU A 138 3.77 -6.26 1.10
C GLU A 138 5.25 -6.56 1.38
N GLY A 139 5.51 -7.60 2.16
CA GLY A 139 6.87 -8.11 2.40
C GLY A 139 7.69 -7.32 3.42
N GLU A 140 9.00 -7.21 3.17
CA GLU A 140 9.91 -6.47 4.05
C GLU A 140 9.68 -4.96 3.91
N GLY A 141 9.86 -4.22 5.02
CA GLY A 141 9.73 -2.75 5.02
C GLY A 141 8.30 -2.21 5.12
N VAL A 142 7.27 -3.06 5.17
CA VAL A 142 5.85 -2.66 5.23
C VAL A 142 5.57 -1.54 6.23
N GLN A 143 6.06 -1.66 7.47
CA GLN A 143 5.83 -0.65 8.50
C GLN A 143 6.52 0.68 8.18
N GLU A 144 7.73 0.63 7.61
CA GLU A 144 8.51 1.81 7.24
C GLU A 144 7.82 2.56 6.09
N GLU A 145 7.35 1.83 5.08
CA GLU A 145 6.63 2.38 3.93
C GLU A 145 5.28 2.99 4.33
N LEU A 146 4.52 2.34 5.24
CA LEU A 146 3.29 2.90 5.79
C LEU A 146 3.56 4.17 6.62
N ASN A 147 4.61 4.18 7.44
CA ASN A 147 4.99 5.37 8.20
C ASN A 147 5.39 6.52 7.28
N LEU A 148 6.16 6.23 6.22
CA LEU A 148 6.56 7.21 5.21
C LEU A 148 5.34 7.82 4.53
N LEU A 149 4.34 7.01 4.16
CA LEU A 149 3.07 7.51 3.62
C LEU A 149 2.37 8.47 4.58
N GLU A 150 2.19 8.07 5.84
CA GLU A 150 1.50 8.88 6.85
C GLU A 150 2.23 10.20 7.10
N GLU A 151 3.56 10.17 7.24
CA GLU A 151 4.40 11.36 7.41
C GLU A 151 4.32 12.28 6.18
N TYR A 152 4.35 11.70 4.97
CA TYR A 152 4.27 12.47 3.74
C TYR A 152 2.93 13.17 3.62
N ILE A 153 1.81 12.49 3.91
CA ILE A 153 0.47 13.08 3.89
C ILE A 153 0.36 14.16 4.97
N TYR A 154 0.85 13.91 6.18
CA TYR A 154 0.83 14.93 7.24
C TYR A 154 1.60 16.21 6.84
N LYS A 155 2.73 16.05 6.14
CA LYS A 155 3.56 17.17 5.69
C LYS A 155 2.99 17.95 4.51
N HIS A 156 2.17 17.31 3.67
CA HIS A 156 1.69 17.86 2.39
C HIS A 156 0.16 17.86 2.25
N GLY A 157 -0.57 17.66 3.35
CA GLY A 157 -2.03 17.65 3.44
C GLY A 157 -2.62 18.99 3.82
#